data_AF-Q9AXY5-F1
#
_entry.id   AF-Q9AXY5-F1
#
_cell.length_a   1.000
_cell.length_b   1.000
_cell.length_c   1.000
_cell.angle_alpha   90.00
_cell.angle_beta   90.00
_cell.angle_gamma   90.00
#
_symmetry.space_group_name_H-M   'P 1'
#
loop_
_entity.id
_entity.type
_entity.pdbx_description
1 polymer ?
#
loop_
_entity_poly.entity_id
_entity_poly.type
_entity_poly.pdbx_seq_one_letter_code
_entity_poly.pdbx_strand_id
1 'polypeptide(L)'
;NVTLKDIMDTLPKEVFEIDDVKAWKSVLISVTSYALGLFMIAKAPWYLLPLAWAWTGTAVTGFFVIGHDCAHKSFSKNKLVEDIVGTLAFLPLVYPYEPWRFKHDRHHAKTNMLVHDTAWQPVPPEEFDSSPVLRKAIIFGYGPIRPWLSIAHWVNWHFNLRKFRPSEVNRVKISLACVFAFMAVGWPLIIYKVGVLGWVKFWLMPWLGYHFW
;
A
#
# COMPACT_ATOMS: atom_id res chain seq x y z
N ASN A 1 16.71 34.36 0.20
CA ASN A 1 16.65 32.92 -0.13
C ASN A 1 16.57 32.12 1.16
N VAL A 2 15.48 31.39 1.37
CA VAL A 2 15.34 30.42 2.47
C VAL A 2 15.78 29.05 1.92
N THR A 3 16.67 28.35 2.64
CA THR A 3 17.15 27.02 2.29
C THR A 3 16.38 25.92 3.04
N LEU A 4 16.49 24.66 2.60
CA LEU A 4 15.90 23.53 3.32
C LEU A 4 16.47 23.41 4.75
N LYS A 5 17.75 23.71 4.91
CA LYS A 5 18.39 23.72 6.24
C LYS A 5 17.76 24.77 7.14
N ASP A 6 17.53 25.99 6.64
CA ASP A 6 16.89 27.05 7.42
C ASP A 6 15.51 26.61 7.92
N ILE A 7 14.74 25.88 7.11
CA ILE A 7 13.45 25.30 7.49
C ILE A 7 13.64 24.20 8.55
N MET A 8 14.55 23.25 8.34
CA MET A 8 14.81 22.16 9.28
C MET A 8 15.27 22.68 10.66
N ASP A 9 16.07 23.75 10.68
CA ASP A 9 16.58 24.38 11.89
C ASP A 9 15.45 25.07 12.71
N THR A 10 14.28 25.34 12.10
CA THR A 10 13.09 25.84 12.83
C THR A 10 12.29 24.75 13.53
N LEU A 11 12.51 23.47 13.20
CA LEU A 11 11.74 22.37 13.75
C LEU A 11 12.34 21.87 15.07
N PRO A 12 11.51 21.43 16.04
CA PRO A 12 11.99 20.84 17.29
C PRO A 12 12.85 19.60 17.01
N LYS A 13 13.95 19.38 17.75
CA LYS A 13 14.88 18.27 17.49
C LYS A 13 14.22 16.90 17.63
N GLU A 14 13.21 16.83 18.51
CA GLU A 14 12.47 15.63 18.85
C GLU A 14 11.72 15.05 17.64
N VAL A 15 11.37 15.87 16.63
CA VAL A 15 10.67 15.37 15.42
C VAL A 15 11.60 14.58 14.48
N PHE A 16 12.92 14.64 14.71
CA PHE A 16 13.92 13.86 13.98
C PHE A 16 14.36 12.61 14.74
N GLU A 17 13.90 12.43 15.98
CA GLU A 17 14.24 11.27 16.79
C GLU A 17 13.26 10.12 16.54
N ILE A 18 13.82 8.93 16.29
CA ILE A 18 13.03 7.70 16.18
C ILE A 18 12.72 7.18 17.57
N ASP A 19 11.43 7.03 17.87
CA ASP A 19 10.90 6.40 19.07
C ASP A 19 10.51 4.95 18.78
N ASP A 20 11.38 4.02 19.20
CA ASP A 20 11.20 2.58 18.97
C ASP A 20 9.91 2.06 19.65
N VAL A 21 9.53 2.59 20.82
CA VAL A 21 8.33 2.14 21.54
C VAL A 21 7.08 2.53 20.75
N LYS A 22 7.05 3.76 20.24
CA LYS A 22 5.95 4.23 19.38
C LYS A 22 5.87 3.43 18.08
N ALA A 23 7.01 3.16 17.44
CA ALA A 23 7.09 2.36 16.22
C ALA A 23 6.58 0.93 16.43
N TRP A 24 7.06 0.21 17.43
CA TRP A 24 6.60 -1.16 17.69
C TRP A 24 5.18 -1.24 18.24
N LYS A 25 4.70 -0.19 18.92
CA LYS A 25 3.29 -0.08 19.31
C LYS A 25 2.36 0.00 18.08
N SER A 26 2.76 0.68 17.00
CA SER A 26 1.96 0.71 15.78
C SER A 26 1.86 -0.68 15.13
N VAL A 27 2.94 -1.47 15.16
CA VAL A 27 2.93 -2.88 14.74
C VAL A 27 1.95 -3.70 15.56
N LEU A 28 2.02 -3.59 16.89
CA LEU A 28 1.11 -4.31 17.80
C LEU A 28 -0.36 -3.95 17.51
N ILE A 29 -0.67 -2.66 17.33
CA ILE A 29 -2.03 -2.19 17.02
C ILE A 29 -2.51 -2.76 15.69
N SER A 30 -1.69 -2.71 14.64
CA SER A 30 -2.06 -3.21 13.31
C SER A 30 -2.28 -4.73 13.32
N VAL A 31 -1.38 -5.50 13.95
CA VAL A 31 -1.50 -6.96 14.05
C VAL A 31 -2.71 -7.37 14.88
N THR A 32 -2.94 -6.74 16.03
CA THR A 32 -4.08 -7.05 16.90
C THR A 32 -5.40 -6.67 16.24
N SER A 33 -5.47 -5.51 15.58
CA SER A 33 -6.65 -5.08 14.83
C SER A 33 -6.97 -6.01 13.66
N TYR A 34 -5.94 -6.46 12.93
CA TYR A 34 -6.12 -7.41 11.83
C TYR A 34 -6.56 -8.79 12.34
N ALA A 35 -5.97 -9.30 13.43
CA ALA A 35 -6.37 -10.55 14.06
C ALA A 35 -7.83 -10.50 14.55
N LEU A 36 -8.24 -9.38 15.15
CA LEU A 36 -9.64 -9.14 15.53
C LEU A 36 -10.55 -9.12 14.30
N GLY A 37 -10.12 -8.48 13.21
CA GLY A 37 -10.80 -8.50 11.92
C GLY A 37 -11.06 -9.92 11.41
N LEU A 38 -10.01 -10.75 11.36
CA LEU A 38 -10.12 -12.16 10.98
C LEU A 38 -11.05 -12.95 11.91
N PHE A 39 -10.99 -12.71 13.22
CA PHE A 39 -11.89 -13.33 14.19
C PHE A 39 -13.35 -12.93 13.92
N MET A 40 -13.62 -11.65 13.67
CA MET A 40 -14.95 -11.16 13.30
C MET A 40 -15.44 -11.81 12.01
N ILE A 41 -14.62 -11.87 10.96
CA ILE A 41 -14.96 -12.56 9.71
C ILE A 41 -15.31 -14.04 9.98
N ALA A 42 -14.57 -14.71 10.87
CA ALA A 42 -14.80 -16.11 11.19
C ALA A 42 -16.10 -16.37 11.94
N LYS A 43 -16.53 -15.45 12.83
CA LYS A 43 -17.65 -15.66 13.75
C LYS A 43 -18.93 -14.91 13.40
N ALA A 44 -18.82 -13.82 12.65
CA ALA A 44 -19.96 -12.99 12.32
C ALA A 44 -20.94 -13.71 11.38
N PRO A 45 -22.26 -13.52 11.57
CA PRO A 45 -23.26 -13.94 10.59
C PRO A 45 -23.06 -13.19 9.27
N TRP A 46 -23.54 -13.78 8.17
CA TRP A 46 -23.24 -13.30 6.81
C TRP A 46 -23.58 -11.82 6.58
N TYR A 47 -24.64 -11.30 7.20
CA TYR A 47 -25.09 -9.92 7.04
C TYR A 47 -24.20 -8.89 7.75
N LEU A 48 -23.33 -9.31 8.69
CA LEU A 48 -22.33 -8.46 9.32
C LEU A 48 -20.94 -8.54 8.65
N LEU A 49 -20.77 -9.41 7.65
CA LEU A 49 -19.50 -9.53 6.92
C LEU A 49 -19.03 -8.23 6.27
N PRO A 50 -19.90 -7.37 5.69
CA PRO A 50 -19.45 -6.09 5.15
C PRO A 50 -18.74 -5.21 6.19
N LEU A 51 -19.24 -5.17 7.42
CA LEU A 51 -18.60 -4.42 8.51
C LEU A 51 -17.28 -5.06 8.93
N ALA A 52 -17.23 -6.39 9.03
CA ALA A 52 -16.01 -7.11 9.34
C ALA A 52 -14.93 -6.94 8.24
N TRP A 53 -15.33 -6.92 6.96
CA TRP A 53 -14.44 -6.65 5.84
C TRP A 53 -13.95 -5.20 5.82
N ALA A 54 -14.83 -4.23 6.09
CA ALA A 54 -14.43 -2.83 6.21
C ALA A 54 -13.39 -2.65 7.32
N TRP A 55 -13.65 -3.20 8.52
CA TRP A 55 -12.68 -3.18 9.62
C TRP A 55 -11.35 -3.83 9.23
N THR A 56 -11.41 -5.04 8.67
CA THR A 56 -10.20 -5.80 8.34
C THR A 56 -9.41 -5.10 7.23
N GLY A 57 -10.07 -4.53 6.22
CA GLY A 57 -9.43 -3.71 5.19
C GLY A 57 -8.75 -2.46 5.76
N THR A 58 -9.39 -1.75 6.70
CA THR A 58 -8.76 -0.63 7.42
C THR A 58 -7.58 -1.08 8.27
N ALA A 59 -7.66 -2.24 8.93
CA ALA A 59 -6.54 -2.80 9.67
C ALA A 59 -5.37 -3.13 8.72
N VAL A 60 -5.65 -3.57 7.49
CA VAL A 60 -4.64 -3.79 6.45
C VAL A 60 -3.96 -2.48 6.04
N THR A 61 -4.67 -1.36 6.01
CA THR A 61 -4.05 -0.02 5.86
C THR A 61 -3.03 0.27 6.96
N GLY A 62 -3.21 -0.24 8.17
CA GLY A 62 -2.22 -0.15 9.25
C GLY A 62 -0.87 -0.78 8.88
N PHE A 63 -0.87 -1.93 8.19
CA PHE A 63 0.35 -2.54 7.66
C PHE A 63 0.97 -1.69 6.53
N PHE A 64 0.14 -1.09 5.67
CA PHE A 64 0.63 -0.16 4.66
C PHE A 64 1.35 1.04 5.29
N VAL A 65 0.79 1.63 6.34
CA VAL A 65 1.42 2.75 7.06
C VAL A 65 2.76 2.34 7.67
N ILE A 66 2.85 1.16 8.28
CA ILE A 66 4.12 0.63 8.82
C ILE A 66 5.18 0.52 7.71
N GLY A 67 4.85 -0.11 6.58
CA GLY A 67 5.81 -0.22 5.48
C GLY A 67 6.10 1.12 4.80
N HIS A 68 5.15 2.05 4.76
CA HIS A 68 5.37 3.43 4.33
C HIS A 68 6.43 4.13 5.20
N ASP A 69 6.32 4.02 6.52
CA ASP A 69 7.27 4.62 7.44
C ASP A 69 8.67 4.00 7.32
N CYS A 70 8.73 2.68 7.09
CA CYS A 70 9.97 1.97 6.75
C CYS A 70 10.58 2.42 5.42
N ALA A 71 9.74 2.70 4.42
CA ALA A 71 10.18 3.21 3.12
C ALA A 71 10.83 4.58 3.25
N HIS A 72 10.30 5.43 4.15
CA HIS A 72 10.86 6.72 4.51
C HIS A 72 12.07 6.67 5.45
N LYS A 73 12.47 5.47 5.91
CA LYS A 73 13.57 5.29 6.88
C LYS A 73 13.33 6.01 8.21
N SER A 74 12.07 5.96 8.66
CA SER A 74 11.58 6.65 9.86
C SER A 74 11.08 5.71 10.96
N PHE A 75 11.08 4.40 10.72
CA PHE A 75 10.59 3.41 11.68
C PHE A 75 11.72 2.85 12.57
N SER A 76 12.95 2.74 12.06
CA SER A 76 14.12 2.28 12.82
C SER A 76 15.41 2.93 12.33
N LYS A 77 16.35 3.18 13.25
CA LYS A 77 17.72 3.63 12.91
C LYS A 77 18.49 2.58 12.09
N ASN A 78 18.09 1.30 12.15
CA ASN A 78 18.74 0.22 11.42
C ASN A 78 18.06 -0.01 10.05
N LYS A 79 18.78 0.31 8.97
CA LYS A 79 18.30 0.18 7.59
C LYS A 79 17.88 -1.25 7.20
N LEU A 80 18.53 -2.28 7.78
CA LEU A 80 18.13 -3.67 7.52
C LEU A 80 16.78 -3.99 8.16
N VAL A 81 16.54 -3.48 9.38
CA VAL A 81 15.23 -3.60 10.04
C VAL A 81 14.16 -2.91 9.21
N GLU A 82 14.44 -1.72 8.68
CA GLU A 82 13.52 -1.02 7.77
C GLU A 82 13.15 -1.84 6.53
N ASP A 83 14.14 -2.49 5.92
CA ASP A 83 13.90 -3.27 4.72
C ASP A 83 13.13 -4.57 5.02
N ILE A 84 13.41 -5.23 6.15
CA ILE A 84 12.72 -6.46 6.57
C ILE A 84 11.29 -6.15 7.01
N VAL A 85 11.09 -5.20 7.93
CA VAL A 85 9.77 -4.85 8.47
C VAL A 85 8.88 -4.31 7.36
N GLY A 86 9.40 -3.42 6.50
CA GLY A 86 8.66 -2.90 5.37
C GLY A 86 8.24 -3.99 4.39
N THR A 87 9.13 -4.94 4.09
CA THR A 87 8.80 -6.10 3.24
C THR A 87 7.71 -6.95 3.87
N LEU A 88 7.85 -7.34 5.14
CA LEU A 88 6.88 -8.19 5.84
C LEU A 88 5.51 -7.53 5.97
N ALA A 89 5.47 -6.24 6.32
CA ALA A 89 4.23 -5.49 6.44
C ALA A 89 3.47 -5.42 5.10
N PHE A 90 4.18 -5.39 3.96
CA PHE A 90 3.56 -5.30 2.65
C PHE A 90 3.10 -6.64 2.06
N LEU A 91 3.53 -7.79 2.61
CA LEU A 91 3.17 -9.12 2.09
C LEU A 91 1.66 -9.39 2.10
N PRO A 92 0.90 -9.14 3.19
CA PRO A 92 -0.54 -9.40 3.21
C PRO A 92 -1.32 -8.59 2.16
N LEU A 93 -0.76 -7.44 1.77
CA LEU A 93 -1.31 -6.54 0.74
C LEU A 93 -0.95 -6.99 -0.67
N VAL A 94 0.00 -7.92 -0.82
CA VAL A 94 0.59 -8.31 -2.12
C VAL A 94 1.18 -7.07 -2.82
N TYR A 95 1.75 -6.15 -2.04
CA TYR A 95 2.55 -5.05 -2.56
C TYR A 95 4.03 -5.44 -2.48
N PRO A 96 4.80 -5.39 -3.58
CA PRO A 96 6.24 -5.53 -3.48
C PRO A 96 6.82 -4.23 -2.92
N TYR A 97 7.44 -4.32 -1.75
CA TYR A 97 7.90 -3.18 -0.95
C TYR A 97 8.86 -2.26 -1.70
N GLU A 98 9.91 -2.79 -2.33
CA GLU A 98 10.90 -1.98 -3.05
C GLU A 98 10.33 -1.25 -4.27
N PRO A 99 9.55 -1.92 -5.15
CA PRO A 99 8.81 -1.20 -6.20
C PRO A 99 7.98 -0.04 -5.70
N TRP A 100 7.25 -0.25 -4.60
CA TRP A 100 6.41 0.78 -4.02
C TRP A 100 7.27 1.92 -3.47
N ARG A 101 8.30 1.61 -2.67
CA ARG A 101 9.23 2.60 -2.11
C ARG A 101 9.88 3.46 -3.19
N PHE A 102 10.43 2.85 -4.25
CA PHE A 102 11.08 3.62 -5.32
C PHE A 102 10.10 4.52 -6.09
N LYS A 103 8.86 4.06 -6.32
CA LYS A 103 7.81 4.90 -6.90
C LYS A 103 7.46 6.05 -5.96
N HIS A 104 7.31 5.75 -4.68
CA HIS A 104 6.93 6.69 -3.63
C HIS A 104 8.00 7.77 -3.43
N ASP A 105 9.28 7.41 -3.42
CA ASP A 105 10.41 8.35 -3.40
C ASP A 105 10.33 9.35 -4.57
N ARG A 106 9.97 8.86 -5.78
CA ARG A 106 9.78 9.72 -6.96
C ARG A 106 8.56 10.62 -6.83
N HIS A 107 7.46 10.12 -6.27
CA HIS A 107 6.28 10.92 -5.95
C HIS A 107 6.65 12.07 -4.99
N HIS A 108 7.35 11.79 -3.89
CA HIS A 108 7.76 12.83 -2.95
C HIS A 108 8.73 13.85 -3.53
N ALA A 109 9.65 13.42 -4.41
CA ALA A 109 10.56 14.33 -5.08
C ALA A 109 9.88 15.25 -6.11
N LYS A 110 8.67 14.89 -6.58
CA LYS A 110 7.94 15.54 -7.68
C LYS A 110 6.46 15.76 -7.36
N THR A 111 6.10 15.87 -6.08
CA THR A 111 4.70 15.94 -5.65
C THR A 111 4.00 17.12 -6.31
N ASN A 112 2.82 16.87 -6.88
CA ASN A 112 2.03 17.87 -7.60
C ASN A 112 2.72 18.51 -8.82
N MET A 113 3.85 17.95 -9.29
CA MET A 113 4.43 18.34 -10.57
C MET A 113 3.73 17.57 -11.68
N LEU A 114 3.06 18.30 -12.58
CA LEU A 114 2.40 17.73 -13.75
C LEU A 114 3.39 16.86 -14.54
N VAL A 115 2.94 15.71 -15.04
CA VAL A 115 3.70 14.68 -15.76
C VAL A 115 4.75 13.94 -14.91
N HIS A 116 5.38 14.59 -13.95
CA HIS A 116 6.48 14.01 -13.16
C HIS A 116 5.99 13.25 -11.93
N ASP A 117 4.86 13.65 -11.34
CA ASP A 117 4.26 12.93 -10.23
C ASP A 117 3.75 11.55 -10.68
N THR A 118 4.15 10.50 -9.96
CA THR A 118 3.78 9.11 -10.25
C THR A 118 2.50 8.65 -9.55
N ALA A 119 1.89 9.48 -8.68
CA ALA A 119 0.69 9.12 -7.93
C ALA A 119 -0.58 9.32 -8.75
N TRP A 120 -0.76 10.49 -9.35
CA TRP A 120 -1.96 10.85 -10.08
C TRP A 120 -1.68 11.98 -11.08
N GLN A 121 -2.44 12.01 -12.18
CA GLN A 121 -2.39 13.09 -13.17
C GLN A 121 -3.82 13.53 -13.50
N PRO A 122 -4.09 14.85 -13.56
CA PRO A 122 -5.38 15.34 -14.01
C PRO A 122 -5.61 15.00 -15.48
N VAL A 123 -6.87 14.78 -15.86
CA VAL A 123 -7.24 14.67 -17.28
C VAL A 123 -7.22 16.07 -17.90
N PRO A 124 -6.44 16.32 -18.96
CA PRO A 124 -6.43 17.61 -19.65
C PRO A 124 -7.81 17.95 -20.25
N PRO A 125 -8.20 19.24 -20.32
CA PRO A 125 -9.48 19.65 -20.92
C PRO A 125 -9.65 19.13 -22.35
N GLU A 126 -8.59 19.17 -23.15
CA GLU A 126 -8.61 18.76 -24.56
C GLU A 126 -8.87 17.25 -24.69
N GLU A 127 -8.30 16.45 -23.78
CA GLU A 127 -8.54 15.02 -23.70
C GLU A 127 -9.97 14.74 -23.26
N PHE A 128 -10.47 15.47 -22.27
CA PHE A 128 -11.85 15.33 -21.81
C PHE A 128 -12.83 15.64 -22.94
N ASP A 129 -12.68 16.77 -23.63
CA ASP A 129 -13.62 17.23 -24.66
C ASP A 129 -13.68 16.27 -25.85
N SER A 130 -12.54 15.74 -26.28
CA SER A 130 -12.41 14.78 -27.37
C SER A 130 -12.77 13.33 -26.99
N SER A 131 -12.96 13.04 -25.71
CA SER A 131 -13.25 11.69 -25.22
C SER A 131 -14.66 11.19 -25.58
N PRO A 132 -14.82 9.89 -25.91
CA PRO A 132 -16.13 9.26 -26.05
C PRO A 132 -16.98 9.39 -24.77
N VAL A 133 -18.32 9.31 -24.92
CA VAL A 133 -19.29 9.43 -23.81
C VAL A 133 -18.96 8.49 -22.64
N LEU A 134 -18.57 7.24 -22.94
CA LEU A 134 -18.19 6.28 -21.90
C LEU A 134 -16.96 6.74 -21.09
N ARG A 135 -15.93 7.30 -21.74
CA ARG A 135 -14.74 7.81 -21.06
C ARG A 135 -15.08 9.05 -20.22
N LYS A 136 -15.92 9.95 -20.72
CA LYS A 136 -16.45 11.08 -19.93
C LYS A 136 -17.21 10.59 -18.69
N ALA A 137 -18.07 9.58 -18.84
CA ALA A 137 -18.80 8.98 -17.73
C ALA A 137 -17.88 8.34 -16.68
N ILE A 138 -16.79 7.68 -17.11
CA ILE A 138 -15.73 7.16 -16.22
C ILE A 138 -15.03 8.29 -15.48
N ILE A 139 -14.71 9.39 -16.17
CA ILE A 139 -14.05 10.56 -15.57
C ILE A 139 -14.98 11.23 -14.54
N PHE A 140 -16.28 11.35 -14.80
CA PHE A 140 -17.24 11.86 -13.81
C PHE A 140 -17.49 10.85 -12.67
N GLY A 141 -17.49 9.56 -12.99
CA GLY A 141 -17.65 8.45 -12.04
C GLY A 141 -16.38 8.13 -11.26
N TYR A 142 -15.35 8.97 -11.30
CA TYR A 142 -14.02 8.70 -10.74
C TYR A 142 -14.07 8.25 -9.29
N GLY A 143 -14.99 8.79 -8.48
CA GLY A 143 -15.18 8.41 -7.08
C GLY A 143 -15.52 6.93 -6.91
N PRO A 144 -16.72 6.47 -7.35
CA PRO A 144 -17.14 5.07 -7.22
C PRO A 144 -16.21 4.05 -7.88
N ILE A 145 -15.51 4.41 -8.97
CA ILE A 145 -14.61 3.48 -9.67
C ILE A 145 -13.17 3.49 -9.16
N ARG A 146 -12.82 4.44 -8.28
CA ARG A 146 -11.45 4.64 -7.76
C ARG A 146 -10.80 3.37 -7.21
N PRO A 147 -11.51 2.47 -6.49
CA PRO A 147 -10.88 1.25 -5.99
C PRO A 147 -10.35 0.34 -7.11
N TRP A 148 -11.08 0.26 -8.23
CA TRP A 148 -10.63 -0.52 -9.40
C TRP A 148 -9.45 0.13 -10.11
N LEU A 149 -9.43 1.46 -10.19
CA LEU A 149 -8.28 2.21 -10.71
C LEU A 149 -7.04 2.05 -9.80
N SER A 150 -7.24 1.97 -8.48
CA SER A 150 -6.18 1.67 -7.50
C SER A 150 -5.53 0.31 -7.77
N ILE A 151 -6.34 -0.72 -8.06
CA ILE A 151 -5.84 -2.06 -8.43
C ILE A 151 -5.08 -2.02 -9.77
N ALA A 152 -5.61 -1.34 -10.79
CA ALA A 152 -4.93 -1.21 -12.07
C ALA A 152 -3.58 -0.49 -11.94
N HIS A 153 -3.54 0.57 -11.14
CA HIS A 153 -2.34 1.31 -10.79
C HIS A 153 -1.33 0.44 -10.03
N TRP A 154 -1.82 -0.35 -9.07
CA TRP A 154 -1.01 -1.30 -8.31
C TRP A 154 -0.29 -2.30 -9.24
N VAL A 155 -1.01 -3.00 -10.11
CA VAL A 155 -0.37 -3.95 -11.06
C VAL A 155 0.62 -3.25 -11.97
N ASN A 156 0.20 -2.16 -12.62
CA ASN A 156 0.99 -1.48 -13.64
C ASN A 156 2.32 -0.94 -13.10
N TRP A 157 2.31 -0.36 -11.91
CA TRP A 157 3.51 0.25 -11.34
C TRP A 157 4.44 -0.72 -10.65
N HIS A 158 3.89 -1.69 -9.92
CA HIS A 158 4.68 -2.43 -8.93
C HIS A 158 5.24 -3.75 -9.48
N PHE A 159 4.68 -4.25 -10.58
CA PHE A 159 5.10 -5.53 -11.20
C PHE A 159 5.81 -5.35 -12.54
N ASN A 160 6.04 -4.12 -13.00
CA ASN A 160 6.71 -3.84 -14.26
C ASN A 160 8.17 -3.41 -14.04
N LEU A 161 9.12 -4.33 -14.27
CA LEU A 161 10.56 -4.09 -14.11
C LEU A 161 11.10 -2.93 -14.94
N ARG A 162 10.47 -2.60 -16.08
CA ARG A 162 10.92 -1.55 -17.00
C ARG A 162 10.77 -0.14 -16.40
N LYS A 163 10.02 0.01 -15.32
CA LYS A 163 9.81 1.30 -14.64
C LYS A 163 10.94 1.63 -13.65
N PHE A 164 11.90 0.73 -13.44
CA PHE A 164 12.96 0.88 -12.43
C PHE A 164 14.32 1.09 -13.07
N ARG A 165 15.18 1.86 -12.39
CA ARG A 165 16.56 2.11 -12.82
C ARG A 165 17.37 0.82 -12.73
N PRO A 166 18.43 0.62 -13.53
CA PRO A 166 19.27 -0.57 -13.46
C PRO A 166 19.80 -0.88 -12.04
N SER A 167 20.13 0.15 -11.25
CA SER A 167 20.57 0.01 -9.86
C SER A 167 19.48 -0.46 -8.87
N GLU A 168 18.21 -0.32 -9.23
CA GLU A 168 17.05 -0.68 -8.40
C GLU A 168 16.57 -2.12 -8.66
N VAL A 169 16.83 -2.64 -9.87
CA VAL A 169 16.22 -3.89 -10.36
C VAL A 169 16.46 -5.09 -9.45
N ASN A 170 17.65 -5.23 -8.85
CA ASN A 170 17.93 -6.37 -7.97
C ASN A 170 17.06 -6.35 -6.71
N ARG A 171 16.91 -5.19 -6.07
CA ARG A 171 16.03 -5.03 -4.90
C ARG A 171 14.56 -5.26 -5.28
N VAL A 172 14.15 -4.77 -6.44
CA VAL A 172 12.81 -5.01 -7.00
C VAL A 172 12.55 -6.52 -7.19
N LYS A 173 13.49 -7.25 -7.79
CA LYS A 173 13.36 -8.71 -7.98
C LYS A 173 13.22 -9.46 -6.66
N ILE A 174 13.98 -9.08 -5.64
CA ILE A 174 13.87 -9.68 -4.30
C ILE A 174 12.47 -9.43 -3.71
N SER A 175 11.99 -8.18 -3.74
CA SER A 175 10.64 -7.87 -3.26
C SER A 175 9.54 -8.63 -4.01
N LEU A 176 9.65 -8.74 -5.33
CA LEU A 176 8.72 -9.52 -6.13
C LEU A 176 8.76 -11.00 -5.75
N ALA A 177 9.95 -11.57 -5.56
CA ALA A 177 10.11 -12.95 -5.11
C ALA A 177 9.44 -13.19 -3.74
N CYS A 178 9.58 -12.26 -2.79
CA CYS A 178 8.90 -12.33 -1.50
C CYS A 178 7.37 -12.34 -1.65
N VAL A 179 6.82 -11.46 -2.50
CA VAL A 179 5.37 -11.42 -2.77
C VAL A 179 4.87 -12.70 -3.43
N PHE A 180 5.56 -13.18 -4.47
CA PHE A 180 5.17 -14.43 -5.13
C PHE A 180 5.32 -15.64 -4.23
N ALA A 181 6.35 -15.69 -3.37
CA ALA A 181 6.48 -16.73 -2.35
C ALA A 181 5.32 -16.69 -1.35
N PHE A 182 4.94 -15.49 -0.88
CA PHE A 182 3.78 -15.32 -0.01
C PHE A 182 2.48 -15.81 -0.69
N MET A 183 2.25 -15.46 -1.95
CA MET A 183 1.08 -15.94 -2.70
C MET A 183 1.11 -17.46 -2.90
N ALA A 184 2.26 -18.02 -3.28
CA ALA A 184 2.43 -19.44 -3.56
C ALA A 184 2.26 -20.34 -2.32
N VAL A 185 2.47 -19.80 -1.12
CA VAL A 185 2.29 -20.52 0.14
C VAL A 185 0.96 -20.13 0.81
N GLY A 186 0.73 -18.85 1.01
CA GLY A 186 -0.40 -18.32 1.77
C GLY A 186 -1.75 -18.61 1.13
N TRP A 187 -1.91 -18.38 -0.18
CA TRP A 187 -3.21 -18.60 -0.83
C TRP A 187 -3.60 -20.08 -0.86
N PRO A 188 -2.73 -21.03 -1.27
CA PRO A 188 -3.05 -22.45 -1.18
C PRO A 188 -3.36 -22.91 0.24
N LEU A 189 -2.66 -22.41 1.26
CA LEU A 189 -2.96 -22.76 2.66
C LEU A 189 -4.34 -22.29 3.10
N ILE A 190 -4.74 -21.07 2.72
CA ILE A 190 -6.10 -20.56 3.00
C ILE A 190 -7.13 -21.43 2.29
N ILE A 191 -6.94 -21.69 0.99
CA ILE A 191 -7.86 -22.51 0.20
C ILE A 191 -7.95 -23.93 0.77
N TYR A 192 -6.83 -24.53 1.18
CA TYR A 192 -6.79 -25.85 1.79
C TYR A 192 -7.55 -25.90 3.12
N LYS A 193 -7.45 -24.86 3.95
CA LYS A 193 -8.08 -24.84 5.28
C LYS A 193 -9.56 -24.46 5.28
N VAL A 194 -9.98 -23.54 4.41
CA VAL A 194 -11.32 -22.95 4.45
C VAL A 194 -12.02 -22.89 3.08
N GLY A 195 -11.45 -23.51 2.06
CA GLY A 195 -11.98 -23.55 0.70
C GLY A 195 -11.80 -22.24 -0.08
N VAL A 196 -12.18 -22.26 -1.36
CA VAL A 196 -12.10 -21.09 -2.25
C VAL A 196 -12.95 -19.92 -1.73
N LEU A 197 -14.15 -20.20 -1.21
CA LEU A 197 -14.99 -19.16 -0.60
C LEU A 197 -14.35 -18.61 0.68
N GLY A 198 -13.59 -19.41 1.42
CA GLY A 198 -12.79 -18.94 2.53
C GLY A 198 -11.68 -18.00 2.09
N TRP A 199 -10.99 -18.30 0.98
CA TRP A 199 -10.01 -17.36 0.40
C TRP A 199 -10.65 -16.02 0.00
N VAL A 200 -11.83 -16.05 -0.61
CA VAL A 200 -12.59 -14.83 -0.93
C VAL A 200 -12.90 -14.06 0.37
N LYS A 201 -13.44 -14.76 1.36
CA LYS A 201 -13.93 -14.19 2.62
C LYS A 201 -12.82 -13.60 3.49
N PHE A 202 -11.69 -14.28 3.62
CA PHE A 202 -10.63 -13.95 4.57
C PHE A 202 -9.46 -13.16 3.96
N TRP A 203 -9.25 -13.22 2.64
CA TRP A 203 -8.17 -12.50 1.98
C TRP A 203 -8.67 -11.50 0.94
N LEU A 204 -9.43 -11.93 -0.06
CA LEU A 204 -9.82 -11.05 -1.17
C LEU A 204 -10.68 -9.87 -0.71
N MET A 205 -11.73 -10.12 0.09
CA MET A 205 -12.64 -9.05 0.52
C MET A 205 -11.97 -7.99 1.41
N PRO A 206 -11.17 -8.36 2.43
CA PRO A 206 -10.34 -7.38 3.14
C PRO A 206 -9.34 -6.64 2.24
N TRP A 207 -8.73 -7.32 1.28
CA TRP A 207 -7.79 -6.71 0.33
C TRP A 207 -8.48 -5.68 -0.59
N LEU A 208 -9.70 -5.97 -1.06
CA LEU A 208 -10.53 -5.00 -1.76
C LEU A 208 -10.90 -3.82 -0.88
N GLY A 209 -11.19 -4.08 0.40
CA GLY A 209 -11.42 -3.04 1.41
C GLY A 209 -10.20 -2.13 1.61
N TYR A 210 -8.97 -2.67 1.55
CA TYR A 210 -7.75 -1.88 1.57
C TYR A 210 -7.64 -0.95 0.34
N HIS A 211 -7.91 -1.46 -0.87
CA HIS A 211 -7.87 -0.65 -2.10
C HIS A 211 -8.95 0.46 -2.18
N PHE A 212 -9.93 0.45 -1.28
CA PHE A 212 -10.91 1.52 -1.13
C PHE A 212 -10.32 2.76 -0.44
N TRP A 213 -9.34 2.57 0.44
CA TRP A 213 -8.64 3.65 1.16
C TRP A 213 -7.52 4.25 0.29
#